data_AF-A0AAT9QMB2-F1
#
_entry.id   AF-A0AAT9QMB2-F1
#
_cell.length_a   1.000
_cell.length_b   1.000
_cell.length_c   1.000
_cell.angle_alpha   90.00
_cell.angle_beta   90.00
_cell.angle_gamma   90.00
#
_symmetry.space_group_name_H-M   'P 1'
#
loop_
_entity.id
_entity.type
_entity.pdbx_description
1 polymer ?
#
loop_
_entity_poly.entity_id
_entity_poly.type
_entity_poly.pdbx_seq_one_letter_code
_entity_poly.pdbx_strand_id
1 'polypeptide(L)'
;MHVYPTRPGIVEVFEEEHLQKMHDGSWYPGAQPADASLWARQLLAYPRTADRIPRWMWDIFKAENVTPPLYNPDFRSVDWNNRRYPVAEWGTDFSAGPSVIDPALKPGFFASISKKLFGG
;
A
#
# COMPACT_ATOMS: atom_id res chain seq x y z
N MET A 1 2.57 7.16 16.34
CA MET A 1 2.32 6.29 17.51
C MET A 1 2.20 4.84 17.02
N HIS A 2 2.98 3.87 17.54
CA HIS A 2 2.80 2.44 17.22
C HIS A 2 2.08 1.74 18.37
N VAL A 3 0.92 1.15 18.10
CA VAL A 3 0.31 0.16 19.00
C VAL A 3 -0.40 -0.92 18.18
N TYR A 4 0.17 -2.12 18.22
CA TYR A 4 -0.58 -3.36 18.03
C TYR A 4 -1.05 -3.83 19.42
N PRO A 5 -2.35 -4.04 19.64
CA PRO A 5 -2.72 -5.06 20.62
C PRO A 5 -3.98 -5.86 20.23
N THR A 6 -3.75 -7.07 19.72
CA THR A 6 -4.24 -8.34 20.33
C THR A 6 -5.62 -8.37 21.03
N ARG A 7 -6.71 -7.97 20.34
CA ARG A 7 -8.06 -8.60 20.38
C ARG A 7 -8.79 -8.44 19.02
N PRO A 8 -9.71 -9.35 18.63
CA PRO A 8 -10.14 -9.51 17.25
C PRO A 8 -10.90 -8.27 16.74
N GLY A 9 -10.34 -7.68 15.68
CA GLY A 9 -11.12 -6.97 14.69
C GLY A 9 -10.96 -5.45 14.63
N ILE A 10 -9.73 -4.98 14.50
CA ILE A 10 -9.33 -3.70 13.85
C ILE A 10 -8.84 -2.62 14.82
N VAL A 11 -7.54 -2.36 14.77
CA VAL A 11 -6.94 -1.05 15.03
C VAL A 11 -6.29 -0.62 13.72
N GLU A 12 -6.97 0.28 12.99
CA GLU A 12 -6.47 0.87 11.75
C GLU A 12 -5.73 2.16 12.08
N VAL A 13 -4.42 2.07 12.33
CA VAL A 13 -3.56 3.25 12.45
C VAL A 13 -3.31 3.83 11.06
N PHE A 14 -4.29 4.58 10.56
CA PHE A 14 -4.22 5.41 9.35
C PHE A 14 -5.06 6.70 9.45
N GLU A 15 -5.78 6.93 10.56
CA GLU A 15 -6.57 8.14 10.77
C GLU A 15 -5.74 9.43 10.85
N GLU A 16 -4.43 9.33 11.12
CA GLU A 16 -3.61 10.50 11.46
C GLU A 16 -3.30 11.43 10.27
N GLU A 17 -3.58 11.05 9.01
CA GLU A 17 -3.24 11.91 7.85
C GLU A 17 -4.28 11.97 6.72
N HIS A 18 -5.55 11.57 6.94
CA HIS A 18 -6.60 12.03 6.04
C HIS A 18 -7.03 13.45 6.45
N LEU A 19 -6.16 14.41 6.14
CA LEU A 19 -6.50 15.83 6.25
C LEU A 19 -7.79 16.05 5.45
N GLN A 20 -8.83 16.56 6.09
CA GLN A 20 -10.02 16.95 5.37
C GLN A 20 -9.74 18.27 4.67
N LYS A 21 -10.10 18.36 3.40
CA LYS A 21 -10.11 19.63 2.67
C LYS A 21 -11.14 20.56 3.31
N MET A 22 -10.87 21.85 3.29
CA MET A 22 -11.85 22.87 3.65
C MET A 22 -13.08 22.80 2.74
N HIS A 23 -14.15 23.49 3.12
CA HIS A 23 -15.39 23.57 2.32
C HIS A 23 -15.19 24.10 0.90
N ASP A 24 -14.13 24.86 0.65
CA ASP A 24 -13.76 25.38 -0.68
C ASP A 24 -12.82 24.44 -1.48
N GLY A 25 -12.51 23.25 -0.94
CA GLY A 25 -11.61 22.28 -1.55
C GLY A 25 -10.11 22.56 -1.36
N SER A 26 -9.75 23.62 -0.63
CA SER A 26 -8.37 23.94 -0.29
C SER A 26 -7.87 23.13 0.92
N TRP A 27 -6.54 23.06 1.06
CA TRP A 27 -5.90 22.50 2.24
C TRP A 27 -5.79 23.55 3.35
N TYR A 28 -5.84 23.13 4.61
CA TYR A 28 -5.52 24.01 5.74
C TYR A 28 -4.11 24.61 5.59
N PRO A 29 -3.87 25.89 5.93
CA PRO A 29 -2.53 26.47 5.89
C PRO A 29 -1.53 25.64 6.70
N GLY A 30 -0.43 25.23 6.06
CA GLY A 30 0.57 24.36 6.68
C GLY A 30 0.26 22.86 6.62
N ALA A 31 -0.91 22.46 6.11
CA ALA A 31 -1.23 21.06 5.89
C ALA A 31 -0.50 20.53 4.64
N GLN A 32 0.31 19.49 4.83
CA GLN A 32 0.87 18.69 3.74
C GLN A 32 0.16 17.34 3.76
N PRO A 33 -0.79 17.08 2.84
CA PRO A 33 -1.34 15.74 2.71
C PRO A 33 -0.22 14.77 2.36
N ALA A 34 -0.26 13.59 2.96
CA ALA A 34 0.66 12.51 2.63
C ALA A 34 0.56 12.16 1.13
N ASP A 35 1.69 12.24 0.44
CA ASP A 35 1.80 11.89 -0.97
C ASP A 35 1.83 10.38 -1.18
N ALA A 36 1.65 9.93 -2.43
CA ALA A 36 1.68 8.53 -2.77
C ALA A 36 3.02 7.87 -2.40
N SER A 37 4.12 8.61 -2.40
CA SER A 37 5.46 8.10 -2.06
C SER A 37 5.60 7.78 -0.56
N LEU A 38 4.99 8.58 0.31
CA LEU A 38 4.92 8.32 1.75
C LEU A 38 4.06 7.09 2.03
N TRP A 39 2.88 7.00 1.41
CA TRP A 39 2.01 5.83 1.57
C TRP A 39 2.63 4.55 1.02
N ALA A 40 3.33 4.63 -0.13
CA ALA A 40 4.08 3.49 -0.66
C ALA A 40 5.18 3.03 0.32
N ARG A 41 5.90 3.95 0.97
CA ARG A 41 6.89 3.58 2.00
C ARG A 41 6.24 2.90 3.20
N GLN A 42 5.07 3.38 3.63
CA GLN A 42 4.33 2.75 4.72
C GLN A 42 3.83 1.36 4.35
N LEU A 43 3.29 1.17 3.14
CA LEU A 43 2.86 -0.15 2.65
C LEU A 43 4.04 -1.10 2.40
N LEU A 44 5.22 -0.59 2.08
CA LEU A 44 6.44 -1.40 2.07
C LEU A 44 6.82 -1.85 3.47
N ALA A 45 6.73 -1.01 4.50
CA ALA A 45 7.08 -1.40 5.86
C ALA A 45 6.02 -2.33 6.49
N TYR A 46 4.75 -2.05 6.23
CA TYR A 46 3.57 -2.71 6.79
C TYR A 46 2.65 -3.20 5.67
N PRO A 47 2.97 -4.34 5.03
CA PRO A 47 2.27 -4.82 3.85
C PRO A 47 0.80 -5.13 4.09
N ARG A 48 -0.03 -4.80 3.11
CA ARG A 48 -1.46 -5.09 3.09
C ARG A 48 -1.89 -5.70 1.78
N THR A 49 -2.87 -6.60 1.84
CA THR A 49 -3.54 -7.09 0.65
C THR A 49 -4.39 -5.97 0.03
N ALA A 50 -4.71 -6.08 -1.25
CA ALA A 50 -5.44 -5.03 -1.97
C ALA A 50 -6.83 -4.72 -1.37
N ASP A 51 -7.50 -5.71 -0.77
CA ASP A 51 -8.79 -5.57 -0.10
C ASP A 51 -8.70 -4.83 1.25
N ARG A 52 -7.50 -4.72 1.83
CA ARG A 52 -7.23 -4.05 3.12
C ARG A 52 -6.67 -2.64 2.98
N ILE A 53 -6.57 -2.14 1.75
CA ILE A 53 -6.20 -0.76 1.46
C ILE A 53 -7.47 0.10 1.34
N PRO A 54 -7.61 1.16 2.15
CA PRO A 54 -8.75 2.06 2.08
C PRO A 54 -8.91 2.75 0.72
N ARG A 55 -10.15 3.05 0.32
CA ARG A 55 -10.46 3.69 -0.96
C ARG A 55 -9.75 5.03 -1.17
N TRP A 56 -9.68 5.87 -0.13
CA TRP A 56 -9.03 7.18 -0.23
C TRP A 56 -7.53 7.05 -0.55
N MET A 57 -6.86 6.01 -0.07
CA MET A 57 -5.44 5.77 -0.33
C MET A 57 -5.25 5.33 -1.79
N TRP A 58 -6.15 4.49 -2.32
CA TRP A 58 -6.19 4.18 -3.74
C TRP A 58 -6.39 5.41 -4.62
N ASP A 59 -7.21 6.37 -4.17
CA ASP A 59 -7.44 7.62 -4.90
C ASP A 59 -6.16 8.48 -4.98
N ILE A 60 -5.35 8.52 -3.91
CA ILE A 60 -4.02 9.16 -3.91
C ILE A 60 -3.07 8.47 -4.90
N PHE A 61 -2.94 7.14 -4.82
CA PHE A 61 -2.08 6.38 -5.73
C PHE A 61 -2.44 6.56 -7.20
N LYS A 62 -3.74 6.57 -7.52
CA LYS A 62 -4.24 6.80 -8.88
C LYS A 62 -3.96 8.23 -9.35
N ALA A 63 -4.18 9.24 -8.50
CA ALA A 63 -3.94 10.64 -8.85
C ALA A 63 -2.48 10.91 -9.19
N GLU A 64 -1.55 10.21 -8.51
CA GLU A 64 -0.10 10.35 -8.71
C GLU A 64 0.50 9.28 -9.64
N ASN A 65 -0.31 8.41 -10.23
CA ASN A 65 0.11 7.30 -11.09
C ASN A 65 1.19 6.39 -10.47
N VAL A 66 1.05 6.11 -9.17
CA VAL A 66 1.97 5.24 -8.41
C VAL A 66 1.30 3.89 -8.18
N THR A 67 2.00 2.80 -8.48
CA THR A 67 1.54 1.45 -8.10
C THR A 67 1.89 1.18 -6.64
N PRO A 68 0.91 0.92 -5.76
CA PRO A 68 1.21 0.63 -4.36
C PRO A 68 1.91 -0.73 -4.20
N PRO A 69 2.77 -0.88 -3.20
CA PRO A 69 3.23 -2.18 -2.72
C PRO A 69 2.07 -2.99 -2.14
N LEU A 70 1.97 -4.26 -2.50
CA LEU A 70 0.87 -5.13 -2.07
C LEU A 70 1.38 -6.41 -1.46
N TYR A 71 0.82 -6.81 -0.32
CA TYR A 71 1.07 -8.11 0.27
C TYR A 71 0.43 -9.21 -0.57
N ASN A 72 1.23 -10.23 -0.87
CA ASN A 72 0.86 -11.44 -1.58
C ASN A 72 0.96 -12.64 -0.60
N PRO A 73 -0.19 -13.14 -0.10
CA PRO A 73 -0.22 -14.24 0.86
C PRO A 73 0.39 -15.54 0.33
N ASP A 74 0.23 -15.82 -0.97
CA ASP A 74 0.69 -17.06 -1.60
C ASP A 74 2.21 -17.21 -1.55
N PHE A 75 2.92 -16.07 -1.61
CA PHE A 75 4.38 -16.01 -1.60
C PHE A 75 4.95 -15.40 -0.32
N ARG A 76 4.08 -15.07 0.65
CA ARG A 76 4.44 -14.39 1.91
C ARG A 76 5.37 -13.20 1.68
N SER A 77 4.99 -12.34 0.74
CA SER A 77 5.86 -11.27 0.26
C SER A 77 5.12 -9.98 -0.03
N VAL A 78 5.82 -8.85 -0.03
CA VAL A 78 5.31 -7.61 -0.61
C VAL A 78 5.82 -7.48 -2.03
N ASP A 79 4.90 -7.36 -2.97
CA ASP A 79 5.16 -7.26 -4.39
C ASP A 79 5.00 -5.79 -4.82
N TRP A 80 6.02 -5.23 -5.46
CA TRP A 80 6.06 -3.82 -5.85
C TRP A 80 7.10 -3.57 -6.94
N ASN A 81 6.77 -2.80 -7.98
CA ASN A 81 7.72 -2.40 -9.04
C ASN A 81 8.54 -3.57 -9.63
N ASN A 82 7.87 -4.70 -9.92
CA ASN A 82 8.48 -5.95 -10.38
C ASN A 82 9.52 -6.57 -9.42
N ARG A 83 9.47 -6.17 -8.15
CA ARG A 83 10.29 -6.70 -7.06
C ARG A 83 9.40 -7.33 -6.01
N ARG A 84 10.01 -8.24 -5.27
CA ARG A 84 9.38 -8.96 -4.18
C ARG A 84 10.30 -8.95 -2.98
N TYR A 85 9.81 -8.45 -1.86
CA TYR A 85 10.48 -8.59 -0.57
C TYR A 85 9.75 -9.61 0.29
N PRO A 86 10.45 -10.54 0.96
CA PRO A 86 9.81 -11.43 1.90
C PRO A 86 9.22 -10.66 3.08
N VAL A 87 8.18 -11.22 3.68
CA VAL A 87 7.51 -10.65 4.85
C VAL A 87 7.74 -11.56 6.05
N ALA A 88 8.33 -11.00 7.10
CA ALA A 88 8.49 -11.58 8.42
C ALA A 88 7.28 -11.28 9.32
N GLU A 89 7.33 -11.77 10.56
CA GLU A 89 6.24 -11.59 11.54
C GLU A 89 5.91 -10.11 11.83
N TRP A 90 6.91 -9.24 11.78
CA TRP A 90 6.79 -7.81 12.08
C TRP A 90 6.61 -6.90 10.84
N GLY A 91 6.53 -7.47 9.64
CA GLY A 91 6.43 -6.71 8.39
C GLY A 91 7.46 -7.14 7.36
N THR A 92 7.75 -6.26 6.40
CA THR A 92 8.70 -6.59 5.32
C THR A 92 10.11 -6.80 5.88
N ASP A 93 10.73 -7.88 5.45
CA ASP A 93 12.13 -8.16 5.73
C ASP A 93 13.01 -7.50 4.68
N PHE A 94 13.60 -6.36 5.04
CA PHE A 94 14.56 -5.63 4.22
C PHE A 94 15.99 -6.18 4.32
N SER A 95 16.26 -7.12 5.24
CA SER A 95 17.57 -7.77 5.36
C SER A 95 17.78 -8.80 4.26
N ALA A 96 16.69 -9.42 3.79
CA ALA A 96 16.66 -10.17 2.55
C ALA A 96 16.56 -9.21 1.36
N GLY A 97 17.48 -9.32 0.41
CA GLY A 97 17.42 -8.54 -0.84
C GLY A 97 16.15 -8.84 -1.65
N PRO A 98 15.66 -7.90 -2.47
CA PRO A 98 14.48 -8.13 -3.29
C PRO A 98 14.76 -9.17 -4.37
N SER A 99 13.80 -10.07 -4.60
CA SER A 99 13.79 -10.91 -5.79
C SER A 99 13.02 -10.22 -6.92
N VAL A 100 13.46 -10.42 -8.17
CA VAL A 100 12.73 -9.94 -9.34
C VAL A 100 11.56 -10.88 -9.57
N ILE A 101 10.36 -10.33 -9.79
CA ILE A 101 9.20 -11.18 -10.08
C ILE A 101 9.28 -11.63 -11.54
N ASP A 102 9.32 -12.93 -11.76
CA ASP A 102 9.21 -13.50 -13.10
C ASP A 102 7.76 -13.38 -13.60
N PRO A 103 7.49 -12.66 -14.70
CA PRO A 103 6.16 -12.55 -15.29
C PRO A 103 5.57 -13.92 -15.69
N ALA A 104 6.41 -14.91 -16.01
CA ALA A 104 6.00 -16.26 -16.40
C ALA A 104 5.50 -17.11 -15.22
N LEU A 105 5.85 -16.73 -13.98
CA LEU A 105 5.49 -17.45 -12.75
C LEU A 105 4.26 -16.88 -12.04
N LYS A 106 3.56 -15.88 -12.61
CA LYS A 106 2.39 -15.24 -11.95
C LYS A 106 1.06 -15.92 -12.28
N PRO A 107 0.33 -16.47 -11.29
CA PRO A 107 -1.13 -16.45 -11.32
C PRO A 107 -1.62 -15.02 -11.02
N GLY A 108 -2.16 -14.34 -12.03
CA GLY A 108 -3.34 -13.47 -11.93
C GLY A 108 -3.30 -12.11 -11.21
N PHE A 109 -2.47 -11.85 -10.19
CA PHE A 109 -2.73 -10.68 -9.32
C PHE A 109 -2.39 -9.32 -9.97
N PHE A 110 -1.20 -9.15 -10.54
CA PHE A 110 -0.82 -7.87 -11.17
C PHE A 110 -1.45 -7.63 -12.54
N ALA A 111 -1.74 -8.71 -13.28
CA ALA A 111 -2.41 -8.62 -14.57
C ALA A 111 -3.90 -8.22 -14.43
N SER A 112 -4.55 -8.62 -13.33
CA SER A 112 -5.94 -8.25 -13.06
C SER A 112 -6.07 -6.84 -12.48
N ILE A 113 -5.13 -6.40 -11.65
CA ILE A 113 -5.14 -5.05 -11.08
C ILE A 113 -4.88 -3.98 -12.15
N SER A 114 -3.96 -4.21 -13.10
CA SER A 114 -3.75 -3.25 -14.20
C SER A 114 -5.00 -3.12 -15.09
N LYS A 115 -5.64 -4.25 -15.45
CA LYS A 115 -6.89 -4.23 -16.23
C LYS A 115 -8.08 -3.60 -15.48
N LYS A 116 -8.14 -3.76 -14.15
CA LYS A 116 -9.26 -3.27 -13.34
C LYS A 116 -9.09 -1.80 -12.92
N LEU A 117 -7.85 -1.29 -12.87
CA LEU A 117 -7.55 0.12 -12.58
C LEU A 117 -7.40 1.00 -13.83
N PHE A 118 -7.05 0.42 -14.97
CA PHE A 118 -6.85 1.13 -16.25
C PHE A 118 -7.74 0.58 -17.36
N GLY A 119 -9.02 0.30 -17.06
CA GLY A 119 -9.96 -0.24 -18.03
C GLY A 119 -9.86 0.45 -19.40
N GLY A 120 -9.64 -0.37 -20.43
CA GLY A 120 -9.87 0.00 -21.83
C GLY A 120 -11.35 -0.06 -22.19
#